data_AF-A0A2T4HPH3-F1
#
_entry.id   AF-A0A2T4HPH3-F1
#
_cell.length_a   1.000
_cell.length_b   1.000
_cell.length_c   1.000
_cell.angle_alpha   90.00
_cell.angle_beta   90.00
_cell.angle_gamma   90.00
#
_symmetry.space_group_name_H-M   'P 1'
#
loop_
_entity.id
_entity.type
_entity.pdbx_description
1 polymer ?
#
loop_
_entity_poly.entity_id
_entity_poly.type
_entity_poly.pdbx_seq_one_letter_code
_entity_poly.pdbx_strand_id
1 'polypeptide(L)'
;MNQVRRLGWVYFVGFIAVVAIGYVPTFHDAQGNLFGLFKLDLYDDSLHLASGLWAGAAAAISYGASRLYFRLFGPLYFADGVLGLLTGSGYLDGGIFLYGPLDLPLTTRFFANLPHLIIGGVAIWIGYRLAARVSALPA
;
A
#
# COMPACT_ATOMS: atom_id res chain seq x y z
N MET A 1 22.26 0.27 -9.91
CA MET A 1 20.78 0.29 -9.86
C MET A 1 20.27 1.71 -9.62
N ASN A 2 19.35 2.22 -10.44
CA ASN A 2 18.80 3.58 -10.32
C ASN A 2 17.88 3.74 -9.10
N GLN A 3 17.59 5.00 -8.74
CA GLN A 3 16.83 5.35 -7.55
C GLN A 3 15.40 4.78 -7.54
N VAL A 4 14.67 4.81 -8.66
CA VAL A 4 13.30 4.28 -8.74
C VAL A 4 13.28 2.77 -8.47
N ARG A 5 14.26 2.02 -8.99
CA ARG A 5 14.39 0.58 -8.69
C ARG A 5 14.75 0.32 -7.23
N ARG A 6 15.62 1.14 -6.61
CA ARG A 6 15.91 1.03 -5.16
C ARG A 6 14.64 1.24 -4.33
N LEU A 7 13.82 2.22 -4.69
CA LEU A 7 12.55 2.46 -4.01
C LEU A 7 11.56 1.30 -4.21
N GLY A 8 11.58 0.63 -5.36
CA GLY A 8 10.79 -0.61 -5.55
C GLY A 8 11.17 -1.71 -4.57
N TRP A 9 12.47 -1.87 -4.27
CA TRP A 9 12.91 -2.78 -3.20
C TRP A 9 12.52 -2.32 -1.80
N VAL A 10 12.51 -1.01 -1.53
CA VAL A 10 11.99 -0.48 -0.26
C VAL A 10 10.50 -0.83 -0.10
N TYR A 11 9.70 -0.71 -1.17
CA TYR A 11 8.30 -1.11 -1.16
C TYR A 11 8.14 -2.61 -0.93
N PHE A 12 8.93 -3.44 -1.62
CA PHE A 12 8.96 -4.89 -1.38
C PHE A 12 9.19 -5.20 0.09
N VAL A 13 10.31 -4.72 0.67
CA VAL A 13 10.63 -4.96 2.08
C VAL A 13 9.57 -4.41 3.02
N GLY A 14 9.04 -3.22 2.72
CA GLY A 14 7.96 -2.60 3.50
C GLY A 14 6.70 -3.47 3.56
N PHE A 15 6.24 -4.01 2.43
CA PHE A 15 5.07 -4.90 2.40
C PHE A 15 5.32 -6.22 3.12
N ILE A 16 6.52 -6.81 2.97
CA ILE A 16 6.88 -8.01 3.75
C ILE A 16 6.86 -7.70 5.24
N ALA A 17 7.34 -6.52 5.65
CA ALA A 17 7.31 -6.10 7.06
C ALA A 17 5.87 -5.88 7.57
N VAL A 18 4.97 -5.32 6.76
CA VAL A 18 3.54 -5.17 7.10
C VAL A 18 2.90 -6.53 7.38
N VAL A 19 3.07 -7.49 6.47
CA VAL A 19 2.58 -8.85 6.66
C VAL A 19 3.19 -9.46 7.92
N ALA A 20 4.51 -9.39 8.08
CA ALA A 20 5.19 -9.97 9.24
C ALA A 20 4.72 -9.37 10.58
N ILE A 21 4.47 -8.06 10.65
CA ILE A 21 3.94 -7.38 11.83
C ILE A 21 2.55 -7.92 12.21
N GLY A 22 1.72 -8.26 11.21
CA GLY A 22 0.42 -8.89 11.42
C GLY A 22 0.47 -10.24 12.15
N TYR A 23 1.63 -10.89 12.23
CA TYR A 23 1.81 -12.15 12.96
C TYR A 23 2.44 -11.96 14.35
N VAL A 24 2.73 -10.73 14.77
CA VAL A 24 3.33 -10.46 16.09
C VAL A 24 2.21 -10.23 17.12
N PRO A 25 2.01 -11.15 18.10
CA PRO A 25 0.87 -11.08 19.01
C PRO A 25 0.83 -9.81 19.88
N THR A 26 2.00 -9.24 20.22
CA THR A 26 2.12 -8.02 21.04
C THR A 26 1.43 -6.80 20.43
N PHE A 27 1.22 -6.78 19.11
CA PHE A 27 0.54 -5.68 18.43
C PHE A 27 -0.97 -5.88 18.31
N HIS A 28 -1.52 -6.98 18.81
CA HIS A 28 -2.95 -7.26 18.77
C HIS A 28 -3.62 -6.88 20.08
N ASP A 29 -4.80 -6.26 19.99
CA ASP A 29 -5.66 -6.05 21.15
C ASP A 29 -6.39 -7.35 21.56
N ALA A 30 -7.18 -7.28 22.64
CA ALA A 30 -7.94 -8.43 23.14
C ALA A 30 -9.01 -8.95 22.17
N GLN A 31 -9.37 -8.15 21.15
CA GLN A 31 -10.35 -8.48 20.12
C GLN A 31 -9.66 -9.01 18.85
N GLY A 32 -8.33 -9.04 18.82
CA GLY A 32 -7.52 -9.47 17.69
C GLY A 32 -7.32 -8.40 16.61
N ASN A 33 -7.53 -7.12 16.91
CA ASN A 33 -7.23 -6.04 15.97
C ASN A 33 -5.77 -5.61 16.09
N LEU A 34 -5.10 -5.44 14.95
CA LEU A 34 -3.75 -4.90 14.87
C LEU A 34 -3.77 -3.41 15.28
N PHE A 35 -2.97 -3.06 16.29
CA PHE A 35 -2.91 -1.74 16.91
C PHE A 35 -4.28 -1.19 17.38
N GLY A 36 -5.28 -2.05 17.58
CA GLY A 36 -6.64 -1.64 17.93
C GLY A 36 -7.46 -1.04 16.78
N LEU A 37 -7.02 -1.19 15.52
CA LEU A 37 -7.60 -0.48 14.37
C LEU A 37 -8.36 -1.39 13.40
N PHE A 38 -7.78 -2.51 13.02
CA PHE A 38 -8.34 -3.41 11.99
C PHE A 38 -7.90 -4.85 12.23
N LYS A 39 -8.64 -5.80 11.66
CA LYS A 39 -8.21 -7.19 11.59
C LYS A 39 -7.54 -7.40 10.25
N LEU A 40 -6.35 -7.97 10.25
CA LEU A 40 -5.78 -8.55 9.05
C LEU A 40 -6.30 -9.98 8.94
N ASP A 41 -6.88 -10.32 7.81
CA ASP A 41 -7.14 -11.70 7.44
C ASP A 41 -6.16 -12.19 6.37
N LEU A 42 -6.30 -13.46 5.99
CA LEU A 42 -5.45 -14.05 4.96
C LEU A 42 -5.58 -13.35 3.60
N TYR A 43 -6.75 -12.79 3.29
CA TYR A 43 -6.99 -12.09 2.05
C TYR A 43 -6.21 -10.76 2.02
N ASP A 44 -6.29 -9.99 3.10
CA ASP A 44 -5.51 -8.75 3.26
C ASP A 44 -4.01 -9.02 3.18
N ASP A 45 -3.52 -10.01 3.92
CA ASP A 45 -2.11 -10.42 3.88
C ASP A 45 -1.67 -10.83 2.47
N SER A 46 -2.54 -11.54 1.74
CA SER A 46 -2.26 -11.95 0.36
C SER A 46 -2.14 -10.75 -0.56
N LEU A 47 -2.97 -9.72 -0.38
CA LEU A 47 -2.91 -8.49 -1.16
C LEU A 47 -1.62 -7.70 -0.87
N HIS A 48 -1.24 -7.56 0.40
CA HIS A 48 0.01 -6.91 0.79
C HIS A 48 1.22 -7.66 0.25
N LEU A 49 1.24 -9.00 0.40
CA LEU A 49 2.30 -9.85 -0.14
C LEU A 49 2.40 -9.74 -1.67
N ALA A 50 1.29 -9.82 -2.39
CA ALA A 50 1.25 -9.67 -3.84
C ALA A 50 1.75 -8.29 -4.27
N SER A 51 1.35 -7.23 -3.58
CA SER A 51 1.80 -5.86 -3.82
C SER A 51 3.31 -5.70 -3.63
N GLY A 52 3.84 -6.31 -2.56
CA GLY A 52 5.28 -6.38 -2.29
C GLY A 52 6.03 -7.13 -3.38
N LEU A 53 5.61 -8.37 -3.69
CA LEU A 53 6.25 -9.20 -4.71
C LEU A 53 6.24 -8.54 -6.08
N TRP A 54 5.15 -7.85 -6.44
CA TRP A 54 5.09 -7.06 -7.67
C TRP A 54 6.12 -5.92 -7.67
N ALA A 55 6.26 -5.19 -6.56
CA ALA A 55 7.28 -4.15 -6.40
C ALA A 55 8.70 -4.71 -6.58
N GLY A 56 9.00 -5.83 -5.91
CA GLY A 56 10.30 -6.52 -5.96
C GLY A 56 10.62 -7.05 -7.35
N ALA A 57 9.66 -7.72 -8.00
CA ALA A 57 9.79 -8.18 -9.37
C ALA A 57 10.03 -7.01 -10.34
N ALA A 58 9.25 -5.94 -10.24
CA ALA A 58 9.42 -4.74 -11.05
C ALA A 58 10.80 -4.08 -10.84
N ALA A 59 11.29 -4.07 -9.58
CA ALA A 59 12.62 -3.60 -9.22
C ALA A 59 13.75 -4.48 -9.77
N ALA A 60 13.55 -5.80 -9.82
CA ALA A 60 14.50 -6.75 -10.39
C ALA A 60 14.58 -6.63 -11.92
N ILE A 61 13.45 -6.50 -12.59
CA ILE A 61 13.34 -6.50 -14.06
C ILE A 61 13.97 -5.26 -14.68
N SER A 62 13.42 -4.07 -14.44
CA SER A 62 13.89 -2.86 -15.15
C SER A 62 13.40 -1.56 -14.53
N TYR A 63 13.99 -0.45 -14.99
CA TYR A 63 13.48 0.89 -14.68
C TYR A 63 12.03 1.08 -15.15
N GLY A 64 11.72 0.65 -16.37
CA GLY A 64 10.39 0.79 -16.97
C GLY A 64 9.33 0.02 -16.17
N ALA A 65 9.65 -1.20 -15.74
CA ALA A 65 8.78 -2.01 -14.91
C ALA A 65 8.52 -1.34 -13.54
N SER A 66 9.58 -0.86 -12.87
CA SER A 66 9.44 -0.13 -11.60
C SER A 66 8.60 1.15 -11.75
N ARG A 67 8.82 1.92 -12.83
CA ARG A 67 8.02 3.11 -13.14
C ARG A 67 6.55 2.77 -13.37
N LEU A 68 6.27 1.68 -14.09
CA LEU A 68 4.90 1.22 -14.33
C LEU A 68 4.22 0.80 -13.02
N TYR A 69 4.92 0.02 -12.18
CA TYR A 69 4.45 -0.36 -10.85
C TYR A 69 4.00 0.89 -10.07
N PHE A 70 4.87 1.88 -9.86
CA PHE A 70 4.52 3.07 -9.08
C PHE A 70 3.37 3.89 -9.67
N ARG A 71 3.22 3.91 -11.00
CA ARG A 71 2.13 4.61 -11.68
C ARG A 71 0.78 3.92 -11.56
N LEU A 72 0.76 2.60 -11.42
CA LEU A 72 -0.48 1.85 -11.25
C LEU A 72 -0.81 1.66 -9.78
N PHE A 73 0.14 1.12 -9.03
CA PHE A 73 0.00 0.85 -7.60
C PHE A 73 -0.33 2.12 -6.81
N GLY A 74 0.38 3.23 -7.05
CA GLY A 74 0.21 4.46 -6.27
C GLY A 74 -1.21 5.01 -6.28
N PRO A 75 -1.81 5.31 -7.45
CA PRO A 75 -3.19 5.78 -7.54
C PRO A 75 -4.20 4.80 -6.96
N LEU A 76 -4.02 3.49 -7.22
CA LEU A 76 -4.94 2.47 -6.68
C LEU A 76 -4.90 2.49 -5.14
N TYR A 77 -3.72 2.32 -4.56
CA TYR A 77 -3.55 2.26 -3.10
C TYR A 77 -3.96 3.58 -2.41
N PHE A 78 -3.69 4.73 -3.02
CA PHE A 78 -4.12 6.02 -2.50
C PHE A 78 -5.65 6.18 -2.53
N ALA A 79 -6.27 5.87 -3.67
CA ALA A 79 -7.72 5.99 -3.83
C ALA A 79 -8.47 5.06 -2.88
N ASP A 80 -7.89 3.89 -2.58
CA ASP A 80 -8.43 2.96 -1.60
C ASP A 80 -8.44 3.57 -0.19
N GLY A 81 -7.32 4.16 0.24
CA GLY A 81 -7.26 4.90 1.50
C GLY A 81 -8.20 6.10 1.56
N VAL A 82 -8.43 6.80 0.44
CA VAL A 82 -9.43 7.88 0.37
C VAL A 82 -10.83 7.32 0.54
N LEU A 83 -11.16 6.22 -0.14
CA LEU A 83 -12.46 5.58 -0.02
C LEU A 83 -12.70 5.14 1.43
N GLY A 84 -11.77 4.37 2.01
CA GLY A 84 -11.88 3.91 3.38
C GLY A 84 -11.91 5.06 4.40
N LEU A 85 -11.19 6.16 4.14
CA LEU A 85 -11.30 7.37 4.97
C LEU A 85 -12.72 7.95 4.92
N LEU A 86 -13.41 7.92 3.79
CA LEU A 86 -14.75 8.49 3.61
C LEU A 86 -15.87 7.55 4.08
N THR A 87 -15.73 6.26 3.85
CA THR A 87 -16.80 5.26 3.99
C THR A 87 -16.56 4.24 5.10
N GLY A 88 -15.34 4.17 5.64
CA GLY A 88 -14.93 3.09 6.54
C GLY A 88 -14.56 1.77 5.85
N SER A 89 -14.65 1.69 4.52
CA SER A 89 -14.41 0.46 3.76
C SER A 89 -13.54 0.69 2.53
N GLY A 90 -12.50 -0.14 2.36
CA GLY A 90 -11.67 -0.18 1.16
C GLY A 90 -12.33 -0.93 0.00
N TYR A 91 -11.75 -0.84 -1.18
CA TYR A 91 -12.09 -1.68 -2.33
C TYR A 91 -11.01 -2.71 -2.66
N LEU A 92 -9.77 -2.50 -2.22
CA LEU A 92 -8.67 -3.43 -2.44
C LEU A 92 -8.87 -4.73 -1.65
N ASP A 93 -9.34 -4.63 -0.42
CA ASP A 93 -9.81 -5.73 0.43
C ASP A 93 -11.23 -6.21 0.06
N GLY A 94 -11.87 -5.58 -0.93
CA GLY A 94 -13.25 -5.84 -1.30
C GLY A 94 -14.29 -5.37 -0.28
N GLY A 95 -13.88 -4.68 0.80
CA GLY A 95 -14.73 -4.36 1.94
C GLY A 95 -15.99 -3.57 1.56
N ILE A 96 -15.88 -2.61 0.65
CA ILE A 96 -17.01 -1.81 0.17
C ILE A 96 -18.07 -2.65 -0.57
N PHE A 97 -17.66 -3.75 -1.22
CA PHE A 97 -18.56 -4.62 -1.95
C PHE A 97 -19.19 -5.69 -1.04
N LEU A 98 -18.47 -6.12 -0.02
CA LEU A 98 -18.92 -7.16 0.92
C LEU A 98 -19.78 -6.59 2.05
N TYR A 99 -19.44 -5.40 2.53
CA TYR A 99 -20.02 -4.82 3.75
C TYR A 99 -20.65 -3.44 3.54
N GLY A 100 -20.41 -2.81 2.38
CA GLY A 100 -20.84 -1.42 2.16
C GLY A 100 -20.07 -0.44 3.05
N PRO A 101 -20.57 0.80 3.20
CA PRO A 101 -20.00 1.77 4.15
C PRO A 101 -20.18 1.33 5.60
N LEU A 102 -19.14 1.51 6.42
CA LEU A 102 -19.12 1.19 7.84
C LEU A 102 -19.18 2.45 8.70
N ASP A 103 -20.06 2.44 9.71
CA ASP A 103 -20.17 3.51 10.70
C ASP A 103 -19.08 3.35 11.78
N LEU A 104 -17.87 3.77 11.42
CA LEU A 104 -16.70 3.76 12.30
C LEU A 104 -16.39 5.19 12.77
N PRO A 105 -15.83 5.36 14.00
CA PRO A 105 -15.32 6.65 14.44
C PRO A 105 -14.32 7.23 13.42
N LEU A 106 -14.39 8.55 13.19
CA LEU A 106 -13.50 9.22 12.23
C LEU A 106 -12.01 8.98 12.53
N THR A 107 -11.66 8.89 13.82
CA THR A 107 -10.30 8.56 14.27
C THR A 107 -9.85 7.18 13.78
N THR A 108 -10.71 6.16 13.93
CA THR A 108 -10.44 4.80 13.43
C THR A 108 -10.29 4.82 11.91
N ARG A 109 -11.22 5.46 11.18
CA ARG A 109 -11.15 5.59 9.72
C ARG A 109 -9.86 6.26 9.28
N PHE A 110 -9.46 7.33 9.96
CA PHE A 110 -8.24 8.06 9.64
C PHE A 110 -6.99 7.19 9.84
N PHE A 111 -6.81 6.60 11.02
CA PHE A 111 -5.60 5.83 11.32
C PHE A 111 -5.52 4.50 10.59
N ALA A 112 -6.65 3.83 10.34
CA ALA A 112 -6.68 2.60 9.54
C ALA A 112 -6.28 2.86 8.07
N ASN A 113 -6.64 4.02 7.50
CA ASN A 113 -6.37 4.34 6.10
C ASN A 113 -5.11 5.18 5.88
N LEU A 114 -4.50 5.73 6.94
CA LEU A 114 -3.28 6.54 6.85
C LEU A 114 -2.12 5.81 6.14
N PRO A 115 -1.87 4.51 6.37
CA PRO A 115 -0.85 3.77 5.61
C PRO A 115 -1.11 3.80 4.10
N HIS A 116 -2.37 3.58 3.67
CA HIS A 116 -2.75 3.58 2.25
C HIS A 116 -2.55 4.96 1.61
N LEU A 117 -2.93 6.02 2.32
CA LEU A 117 -2.74 7.40 1.88
C LEU A 117 -1.25 7.77 1.75
N ILE A 118 -0.43 7.42 2.73
CA ILE A 118 1.01 7.75 2.71
C ILE A 118 1.73 6.93 1.64
N ILE A 119 1.57 5.60 1.67
CA ILE A 119 2.25 4.68 0.76
C ILE A 119 1.80 4.95 -0.69
N GLY A 120 0.49 5.07 -0.92
CA GLY A 120 -0.05 5.40 -2.24
C GLY A 120 0.39 6.78 -2.73
N GLY A 121 0.35 7.80 -1.87
CA GLY A 121 0.76 9.17 -2.21
C GLY A 121 2.25 9.28 -2.57
N VAL A 122 3.12 8.61 -1.81
CA VAL A 122 4.55 8.54 -2.11
C VAL A 122 4.79 7.78 -3.42
N ALA A 123 4.08 6.67 -3.67
CA ALA A 123 4.18 5.92 -4.92
C ALA A 123 3.78 6.77 -6.14
N ILE A 124 2.70 7.55 -6.04
CA ILE A 124 2.29 8.52 -7.09
C ILE A 124 3.44 9.49 -7.36
N TRP A 125 4.00 10.10 -6.33
CA TRP A 125 5.12 11.03 -6.49
C TRP A 125 6.32 10.36 -7.18
N ILE A 126 6.66 9.13 -6.78
CA ILE A 126 7.74 8.37 -7.42
C ILE A 126 7.45 8.13 -8.91
N GLY A 127 6.26 7.59 -9.23
CA GLY A 127 5.89 7.18 -10.58
C GLY A 127 5.71 8.33 -11.57
N TYR A 128 5.20 9.47 -11.11
CA TYR A 128 4.83 10.60 -11.98
C TYR A 128 5.80 11.78 -11.92
N ARG A 129 6.49 12.01 -10.79
CA ARG A 129 7.45 13.12 -10.66
C ARG A 129 8.90 12.65 -10.69
N LEU A 130 9.29 11.76 -9.78
CA LEU A 130 10.69 11.32 -9.70
C LEU A 130 11.13 10.57 -10.96
N ALA A 131 10.29 9.63 -11.44
CA ALA A 131 10.57 8.85 -12.63
C ALA A 131 10.45 9.64 -13.95
N ALA A 132 9.83 10.82 -13.94
CA ALA A 132 9.79 11.69 -15.12
C ALA A 132 11.11 12.45 -15.32
N ARG A 133 11.78 12.84 -14.24
CA ARG A 133 13.04 13.61 -14.28
C ARG A 133 14.19 12.85 -14.92
N VAL A 134 14.24 11.52 -14.75
CA VAL A 134 15.32 10.68 -15.30
C VAL A 134 15.17 10.46 -16.80
N SER A 135 13.96 10.46 -17.34
CA SER A 135 13.71 10.34 -18.79
C SER A 135 14.04 11.62 -19.58
N ALA A 136 14.33 12.73 -18.91
CA ALA A 136 14.57 14.04 -19.52
C ALA A 136 16.06 14.42 -19.61
N LEU A 137 16.98 13.56 -19.15
CA LEU A 137 18.42 13.79 -19.30
C LEU A 137 18.88 13.35 -20.70
N PRO A 138 19.62 14.19 -21.45
CA PRO A 138 20.21 13.77 -22.71
C PRO A 138 21.24 12.65 -22.49
N ALA A 139 21.29 11.71 -23.44
CA ALA A 139 22.18 10.55 -23.44
C ALA A 139 23.66 10.94 -23.61
#